data_AF-A0A9P7S0Z1-F1
#
_entry.id   AF-A0A9P7S0Z1-F1
#
_cell.length_a   1.000
_cell.length_b   1.000
_cell.length_c   1.000
_cell.angle_alpha   90.00
_cell.angle_beta   90.00
_cell.angle_gamma   90.00
#
_symmetry.space_group_name_H-M   'P 1'
#
loop_
_entity.id
_entity.type
_entity.pdbx_description
1 polymer ?
#
loop_
_entity_poly.entity_id
_entity_poly.type
_entity_poly.pdbx_seq_one_letter_code
_entity_poly.pdbx_strand_id
1 'polypeptide(L)'
;MVLGSSNSVYMANSTEEDIYVMVSLNPDWIIADLITDIDLFLTAIGEIAQLVTGVVLPTTIATLRDLHQFLKISYTALGEETVASTEAALAIHNAIKKNSIVIPAGQYKQVNEKNWLELLFNASGVGSLLGASIVSLMVMTGDGKRFAMYDTKSDYSWIATNDGKCVRSKYGSVWQQDPQAGVVYWPLGGNQIEN
;
A
#
# COMPACT_ATOMS: atom_id res chain seq x y z
N MET A 1 -7.78 -12.18 -34.47
CA MET A 1 -8.62 -11.36 -33.56
C MET A 1 -8.41 -11.91 -32.17
N VAL A 2 -7.48 -11.32 -31.40
CA VAL A 2 -7.20 -11.75 -30.01
C VAL A 2 -8.25 -11.09 -29.14
N LEU A 3 -9.14 -11.90 -28.57
CA LEU A 3 -10.12 -11.49 -27.56
C LEU A 3 -9.36 -10.96 -26.33
N GLY A 4 -9.80 -9.82 -25.79
CA GLY A 4 -9.10 -9.06 -24.76
C GLY A 4 -8.74 -9.90 -23.54
N SER A 5 -7.45 -9.94 -23.20
CA SER A 5 -7.00 -10.44 -21.90
C SER A 5 -7.29 -9.38 -20.85
N SER A 6 -8.21 -9.66 -19.94
CA SER A 6 -8.31 -8.90 -18.70
C SER A 6 -7.03 -9.15 -17.90
N ASN A 7 -6.13 -8.17 -17.93
CA ASN A 7 -4.89 -8.20 -17.18
C ASN A 7 -5.19 -8.40 -15.69
N SER A 8 -4.68 -9.49 -15.10
CA SER A 8 -4.99 -9.89 -13.72
C SER A 8 -3.72 -9.83 -12.88
N VAL A 9 -3.73 -8.97 -11.87
CA VAL A 9 -2.62 -8.79 -10.94
C VAL A 9 -2.97 -9.48 -9.64
N TYR A 10 -2.14 -10.43 -9.22
CA TYR A 10 -2.28 -11.12 -7.93
C TYR A 10 -1.20 -10.66 -6.96
N MET A 11 -1.56 -10.60 -5.68
CA MET A 11 -0.62 -10.50 -4.58
C MET A 11 -0.73 -11.76 -3.73
N ALA A 12 0.41 -12.41 -3.49
CA ALA A 12 0.55 -13.55 -2.61
C ALA A 12 1.23 -13.13 -1.31
N ASN A 13 0.79 -13.71 -0.21
CA ASN A 13 1.33 -13.45 1.11
C ASN A 13 2.10 -14.67 1.63
N SER A 14 3.43 -14.64 1.51
CA SER A 14 4.33 -15.64 2.07
C SER A 14 4.85 -15.23 3.46
N THR A 15 4.30 -14.19 4.08
CA THR A 15 4.70 -13.80 5.43
C THR A 15 3.98 -14.63 6.51
N GLU A 16 4.39 -14.48 7.76
CA GLU A 16 3.74 -15.10 8.93
C GLU A 16 2.51 -14.35 9.44
N GLU A 17 2.22 -13.16 8.89
CA GLU A 17 1.11 -12.29 9.32
C GLU A 17 0.25 -11.83 8.14
N ASP A 18 -0.93 -11.29 8.42
CA ASP A 18 -1.78 -10.72 7.36
C ASP A 18 -1.11 -9.49 6.75
N ILE A 19 -1.25 -9.34 5.42
CA ILE A 19 -0.83 -8.12 4.72
C ILE A 19 -2.05 -7.34 4.24
N TYR A 20 -1.86 -6.03 4.13
CA TYR A 20 -2.88 -5.06 3.75
C TYR A 20 -2.41 -4.37 2.48
N VAL A 21 -3.20 -4.48 1.41
CA VAL A 21 -2.86 -3.97 0.08
C VAL A 21 -3.83 -2.88 -0.34
N MET A 22 -3.32 -1.68 -0.57
CA MET A 22 -4.02 -0.61 -1.27
C MET A 22 -3.60 -0.58 -2.73
N VAL A 23 -4.55 -0.25 -3.60
CA VAL A 23 -4.38 -0.30 -5.06
C VAL A 23 -4.84 1.02 -5.65
N SER A 24 -4.06 1.58 -6.57
CA SER A 24 -4.40 2.79 -7.31
C SER A 24 -3.99 2.67 -8.78
N LEU A 25 -4.56 3.49 -9.65
CA LEU A 25 -4.15 3.61 -11.08
C LEU A 25 -2.82 4.31 -11.27
N ASN A 26 -2.54 5.24 -10.38
CA ASN A 26 -1.35 6.07 -10.38
C ASN A 26 -1.06 6.42 -8.92
N PRO A 27 0.21 6.46 -8.46
CA PRO A 27 0.53 6.92 -7.11
C PRO A 27 -0.05 8.31 -6.78
N ASP A 28 -0.33 9.13 -7.79
CA ASP A 28 -0.83 10.51 -7.70
C ASP A 28 -2.37 10.61 -7.75
N TRP A 29 -3.09 9.48 -7.85
CA TRP A 29 -4.56 9.52 -7.80
C TRP A 29 -5.08 9.87 -6.40
N ILE A 30 -6.21 10.57 -6.38
CA ILE A 30 -6.74 11.20 -5.19
C ILE A 30 -7.35 10.14 -4.27
N ILE A 31 -6.75 9.90 -3.11
CA ILE A 31 -7.29 9.01 -2.06
C ILE A 31 -8.36 9.70 -1.21
N ALA A 32 -8.86 10.86 -1.63
CA ALA A 32 -9.83 11.65 -0.87
C ALA A 32 -11.04 10.81 -0.45
N ASP A 33 -11.55 9.91 -1.30
CA ASP A 33 -12.71 9.07 -0.95
C ASP A 33 -12.42 8.03 0.16
N LEU A 34 -11.15 7.64 0.35
CA LEU A 34 -10.73 6.68 1.37
C LEU A 34 -10.41 7.35 2.72
N ILE A 35 -10.11 8.66 2.68
CA ILE A 35 -9.65 9.48 3.80
C ILE A 35 -10.75 10.43 4.30
N THR A 36 -11.74 10.77 3.47
CA THR A 36 -12.85 11.69 3.80
C THR A 36 -13.70 11.23 4.98
N ASP A 37 -13.62 9.96 5.35
CA ASP A 37 -14.41 9.38 6.44
C ASP A 37 -13.72 9.46 7.82
N ILE A 38 -12.59 10.18 7.93
CA ILE A 38 -11.72 10.09 9.12
C ILE A 38 -11.19 11.47 9.54
N ASP A 39 -12.01 12.23 10.29
CA ASP A 39 -11.56 13.41 11.05
C ASP A 39 -10.31 13.09 11.92
N LEU A 40 -10.24 11.86 12.44
CA LEU A 40 -9.10 11.28 13.16
C LEU A 40 -7.78 11.32 12.37
N PHE A 41 -7.82 11.33 11.05
CA PHE A 41 -6.65 11.29 10.18
C PHE A 41 -6.01 12.67 10.08
N LEU A 42 -6.83 13.72 9.93
CA LEU A 42 -6.37 15.11 9.95
C LEU A 42 -5.81 15.49 11.33
N THR A 43 -6.45 15.03 12.41
CA THR A 43 -5.94 15.20 13.78
C THR A 43 -4.58 14.50 13.95
N ALA A 44 -4.46 13.23 13.53
CA ALA A 44 -3.21 12.48 13.61
C ALA A 44 -2.06 13.13 12.83
N ILE A 45 -2.34 13.68 11.64
CA ILE A 45 -1.36 14.45 10.85
C ILE A 45 -0.87 15.66 11.64
N GLY A 46 -1.79 16.43 12.22
CA GLY A 46 -1.46 17.61 13.02
C GLY A 46 -0.61 17.29 14.26
N GLU A 47 -0.94 16.20 14.96
CA GLU A 47 -0.20 15.75 16.14
C GLU A 47 1.22 15.28 15.79
N ILE A 48 1.39 14.48 14.74
CA ILE A 48 2.72 14.03 14.29
C ILE A 48 3.56 15.21 13.78
N ALA A 49 2.94 16.19 13.11
CA ALA A 49 3.63 17.40 12.66
C ALA A 49 4.20 18.26 13.79
N GLN A 50 3.58 18.24 14.97
CA GLN A 50 4.11 18.94 16.14
C GLN A 50 5.29 18.22 16.78
N LEU A 51 5.41 16.91 16.58
CA LEU A 51 6.43 16.06 17.20
C LEU A 51 7.70 15.98 16.34
N VAL A 52 7.56 16.01 15.02
CA VAL A 52 8.72 15.89 14.12
C VAL A 52 9.24 17.28 13.72
N THR A 53 10.29 17.75 14.38
CA THR A 53 10.93 19.03 14.02
C THR A 53 11.81 18.90 12.78
N GLY A 54 11.64 19.80 11.81
CA GLY A 54 12.52 19.88 10.63
C GLY A 54 12.11 19.00 9.44
N VAL A 55 10.99 18.27 9.55
CA VAL A 55 10.42 17.49 8.44
C VAL A 55 9.13 18.15 7.98
N VAL A 56 9.01 18.40 6.67
CA VAL A 56 7.77 18.93 6.09
C VAL A 56 6.82 17.76 5.85
N LEU A 57 5.81 17.63 6.72
CA LEU A 57 4.73 16.69 6.50
C LEU A 57 3.75 17.22 5.44
N PRO A 58 3.16 16.34 4.63
CA PRO A 58 2.02 16.71 3.81
C PRO A 58 0.90 17.23 4.72
N THR A 59 0.48 18.49 4.52
CA THR A 59 -0.67 19.06 5.24
C THR A 59 -2.01 18.47 4.77
N THR A 60 -1.98 17.72 3.67
CA THR A 60 -3.11 16.98 3.12
C THR A 60 -2.57 15.70 2.51
N ILE A 61 -3.18 14.56 2.84
CA ILE A 61 -2.89 13.29 2.17
C ILE A 61 -3.86 13.18 1.00
N ALA A 62 -3.40 13.67 -0.15
CA ALA A 62 -4.19 13.63 -1.38
C ALA A 62 -3.90 12.35 -2.15
N THR A 63 -2.69 11.80 -2.06
CA THR A 63 -2.22 10.73 -2.95
C THR A 63 -1.64 9.53 -2.19
N LEU A 64 -1.48 8.38 -2.85
CA LEU A 64 -0.84 7.20 -2.27
C LEU A 64 0.62 7.47 -1.93
N ARG A 65 1.26 8.36 -2.69
CA ARG A 65 2.60 8.86 -2.39
C ARG A 65 2.63 9.66 -1.09
N ASP A 66 1.68 10.56 -0.87
CA ASP A 66 1.60 11.36 0.36
C ASP A 66 1.40 10.43 1.57
N LEU A 67 0.52 9.44 1.44
CA LEU A 67 0.28 8.44 2.47
C LEU A 67 1.53 7.65 2.81
N HIS A 68 2.25 7.17 1.79
CA HIS A 68 3.49 6.43 1.95
C HIS A 68 4.60 7.29 2.60
N GLN A 69 4.73 8.56 2.21
CA GLN A 69 5.67 9.50 2.85
C GLN A 69 5.32 9.74 4.31
N PHE A 70 4.04 9.92 4.60
CA PHE A 70 3.54 10.11 5.95
C PHE A 70 3.86 8.90 6.83
N LEU A 71 3.62 7.67 6.35
CA LEU A 71 3.93 6.45 7.11
C LEU A 71 5.40 6.29 7.48
N LYS A 72 6.33 6.72 6.61
CA LYS A 72 7.76 6.73 6.93
C LYS A 72 8.06 7.66 8.09
N ILE A 73 7.44 8.84 8.09
CA ILE A 73 7.65 9.83 9.13
C ILE A 73 6.99 9.38 10.44
N SER A 74 5.78 8.82 10.39
CA SER A 74 5.11 8.28 11.58
C SER A 74 5.87 7.10 12.18
N TYR A 75 6.45 6.22 11.37
CA TYR A 75 7.32 5.15 11.88
C TYR A 75 8.57 5.70 12.57
N THR A 76 9.15 6.78 12.04
CA THR A 76 10.29 7.47 12.68
C THR A 76 9.87 8.10 14.02
N ALA A 77 8.68 8.71 14.06
CA ALA A 77 8.10 9.29 15.28
C ALA A 77 7.68 8.25 16.33
N LEU A 78 7.39 7.00 15.93
CA LEU A 78 7.12 5.88 16.86
C LEU A 78 8.38 5.37 17.56
N GLY A 79 9.58 5.75 17.07
CA GLY A 79 10.83 5.54 17.79
C GLY A 79 11.05 6.52 18.95
N GLU A 80 10.26 7.60 19.00
CA GLU A 80 10.27 8.59 20.08
C GLU A 80 9.09 8.34 21.03
N GLU A 81 9.39 8.06 22.30
CA GLU A 81 8.46 7.56 23.33
C GLU A 81 7.39 8.59 23.79
N THR A 82 6.51 9.04 22.90
CA THR A 82 5.35 9.87 23.30
C THR A 82 4.03 9.15 23.05
N VAL A 83 3.08 9.29 23.99
CA VAL A 83 1.77 8.63 23.92
C VAL A 83 0.93 9.15 22.73
N ALA A 84 1.03 10.45 22.43
CA ALA A 84 0.31 11.08 21.32
C ALA A 84 0.80 10.60 19.94
N SER A 85 2.12 10.43 19.72
CA SER A 85 2.62 9.85 18.46
C SER A 85 2.12 8.42 18.24
N THR A 86 1.92 7.67 19.33
CA THR A 86 1.46 6.28 19.28
C THR A 86 -0.01 6.19 18.89
N GLU A 87 -0.89 7.00 19.46
CA GLU A 87 -2.33 7.01 19.13
C GLU A 87 -2.60 7.47 17.70
N ALA A 88 -1.94 8.57 17.28
CA ALA A 88 -2.02 9.09 15.91
C ALA A 88 -1.57 8.05 14.88
N ALA A 89 -0.42 7.39 15.10
CA ALA A 89 0.08 6.36 14.20
C ALA A 89 -0.82 5.12 14.17
N LEU A 90 -1.40 4.72 15.31
CA LEU A 90 -2.36 3.62 15.38
C LEU A 90 -3.67 3.94 14.64
N ALA A 91 -4.18 5.17 14.75
CA ALA A 91 -5.38 5.59 14.03
C ALA A 91 -5.20 5.49 12.51
N ILE A 92 -4.03 5.92 12.01
CA ILE A 92 -3.66 5.83 10.61
C ILE A 92 -3.50 4.38 10.17
N HIS A 93 -2.82 3.58 10.98
CA HIS A 93 -2.65 2.15 10.70
C HIS A 93 -4.01 1.45 10.58
N ASN A 94 -4.93 1.72 11.50
CA ASN A 94 -6.29 1.19 11.47
C ASN A 94 -7.09 1.69 10.25
N ALA A 95 -6.93 2.96 9.88
CA ALA A 95 -7.54 3.54 8.69
C ALA A 95 -7.08 2.82 7.42
N ILE A 96 -5.77 2.56 7.27
CA ILE A 96 -5.23 1.81 6.14
C ILE A 96 -5.80 0.40 6.15
N LYS A 97 -5.79 -0.29 7.29
CA LYS A 97 -6.31 -1.66 7.40
C LYS A 97 -7.78 -1.77 7.01
N LYS A 98 -8.61 -0.82 7.46
CA LYS A 98 -10.05 -0.75 7.13
C LYS A 98 -10.29 -0.62 5.62
N ASN A 99 -9.37 0.07 4.94
CA ASN A 99 -9.51 0.47 3.55
C ASN A 99 -8.58 -0.29 2.58
N SER A 100 -8.06 -1.45 3.01
CA SER A 100 -7.13 -2.27 2.24
C SER A 100 -7.69 -3.66 1.96
N ILE A 101 -7.19 -4.29 0.89
CA ILE A 101 -7.37 -5.72 0.67
C ILE A 101 -6.57 -6.45 1.74
N VAL A 102 -7.27 -7.17 2.62
CA VAL A 102 -6.61 -8.08 3.56
C VAL A 102 -6.25 -9.37 2.82
N ILE A 103 -4.97 -9.77 2.84
CA ILE A 103 -4.49 -11.05 2.31
C ILE A 103 -3.90 -11.84 3.47
N PRO A 104 -4.61 -12.87 3.97
CA PRO A 104 -4.12 -13.66 5.09
C PRO A 104 -2.79 -14.37 4.79
N ALA A 105 -2.04 -14.68 5.84
CA ALA A 105 -0.81 -15.46 5.72
C ALA A 105 -1.04 -16.77 4.93
N GLY A 106 -0.17 -17.05 3.96
CA GLY A 106 -0.25 -18.22 3.09
C GLY A 106 -1.36 -18.16 2.02
N GLN A 107 -2.04 -17.02 1.85
CA GLN A 107 -3.07 -16.83 0.83
C GLN A 107 -2.63 -15.86 -0.27
N TYR A 108 -3.42 -15.78 -1.34
CA TYR A 108 -3.25 -14.80 -2.40
C TYR A 108 -4.60 -14.25 -2.84
N LYS A 109 -4.62 -13.03 -3.38
CA LYS A 109 -5.83 -12.39 -3.92
C LYS A 109 -5.52 -11.63 -5.21
N GLN A 110 -6.51 -11.54 -6.09
CA GLN A 110 -6.45 -10.63 -7.23
C GLN A 110 -6.69 -9.20 -6.71
N VAL A 111 -5.71 -8.31 -6.91
CA VAL A 111 -5.73 -6.97 -6.32
C VAL A 111 -6.35 -5.92 -7.24
N ASN A 112 -6.46 -6.22 -8.54
CA ASN A 112 -7.14 -5.35 -9.51
C ASN A 112 -8.53 -5.86 -9.90
N GLU A 113 -9.17 -6.66 -9.05
CA GLU A 113 -10.52 -7.18 -9.32
C GLU A 113 -11.59 -6.08 -9.16
N LYS A 114 -12.48 -5.99 -10.15
CA LYS A 114 -13.56 -5.00 -10.23
C LYS A 114 -14.37 -4.87 -8.93
N ASN A 115 -14.86 -6.00 -8.41
CA ASN A 115 -15.77 -6.02 -7.27
C ASN A 115 -15.16 -5.35 -6.03
N TRP A 116 -13.87 -5.57 -5.80
CA TRP A 116 -13.16 -4.96 -4.69
C TRP A 116 -12.92 -3.46 -4.92
N LEU A 117 -12.57 -3.08 -6.14
CA LEU A 117 -12.34 -1.69 -6.49
C LEU A 117 -13.62 -0.85 -6.44
N GLU A 118 -14.78 -1.42 -6.78
CA GLU A 118 -16.10 -0.78 -6.61
C GLU A 118 -16.49 -0.61 -5.14
N LEU A 119 -15.97 -1.45 -4.24
CA LEU A 119 -16.18 -1.30 -2.81
C LEU A 119 -15.27 -0.23 -2.19
N LEU A 120 -14.05 -0.06 -2.73
CA LEU A 120 -13.12 0.95 -2.24
C LEU A 120 -13.29 2.33 -2.90
N PHE A 121 -13.78 2.38 -4.14
CA PHE A 121 -13.79 3.59 -4.95
C PHE A 121 -15.17 3.86 -5.52
N ASN A 122 -15.58 5.14 -5.48
CA ASN A 122 -16.77 5.59 -6.19
C ASN A 122 -16.69 5.22 -7.69
N ALA A 123 -17.83 4.89 -8.28
CA ALA A 123 -17.96 4.24 -9.60
C ALA A 123 -17.20 4.91 -10.77
N SER A 124 -16.86 6.20 -10.67
CA SER A 124 -16.07 6.93 -11.67
C SER A 124 -14.60 6.51 -11.73
N GLY A 125 -13.98 6.10 -10.61
CA GLY A 125 -12.58 5.66 -10.57
C GLY A 125 -12.38 4.22 -11.06
N VAL A 126 -13.40 3.38 -10.90
CA VAL A 126 -13.34 1.95 -11.22
C VAL A 126 -13.33 1.68 -12.72
N GLY A 127 -14.05 2.50 -13.49
CA GLY A 127 -14.07 2.40 -14.96
C GLY A 127 -12.68 2.54 -15.60
N SER A 128 -11.79 3.34 -15.00
CA SER A 128 -10.40 3.49 -15.47
C SER A 128 -9.46 2.36 -15.02
N LEU A 129 -9.75 1.66 -13.90
CA LEU A 129 -8.96 0.54 -13.38
C LEU A 129 -9.07 -0.73 -14.24
N LEU A 130 -10.23 -0.94 -14.88
CA LEU A 130 -10.55 -2.16 -15.61
C LEU A 130 -9.86 -2.30 -16.98
N GLY A 131 -9.09 -1.28 -17.39
CA GLY A 131 -8.27 -1.31 -18.61
C GLY A 131 -6.83 -0.89 -18.38
N ALA A 132 -6.42 -0.61 -17.13
CA ALA A 132 -5.08 -0.15 -16.85
C ALA A 132 -4.09 -1.32 -16.86
N SER A 133 -3.05 -1.18 -17.69
CA SER A 133 -1.94 -2.12 -17.74
C SER A 133 -1.00 -1.98 -16.53
N ILE A 134 -1.09 -0.90 -15.76
CA ILE A 134 -0.21 -0.63 -14.63
C ILE A 134 -1.07 -0.16 -13.47
N VAL A 135 -0.89 -0.78 -12.30
CA VAL A 135 -1.47 -0.30 -11.04
C VAL A 135 -0.35 -0.06 -10.03
N SER A 136 -0.57 0.90 -9.16
CA SER A 136 0.29 1.20 -8.02
C SER A 136 -0.22 0.44 -6.81
N LEU A 137 0.66 -0.31 -6.17
CA LEU A 137 0.38 -1.02 -4.93
C LEU A 137 1.06 -0.31 -3.78
N MET A 138 0.37 -0.25 -2.65
CA MET A 138 0.97 -0.03 -1.36
C MET A 138 0.66 -1.25 -0.48
N VAL A 139 1.69 -1.91 0.00
CA VAL A 139 1.62 -3.17 0.74
C VAL A 139 2.15 -2.91 2.13
N MET A 140 1.48 -3.38 3.17
CA MET A 140 1.84 -3.17 4.57
C MET A 140 1.60 -4.43 5.39
N THR A 141 2.47 -4.71 6.37
CA THR A 141 2.27 -5.78 7.37
C THR A 141 1.15 -5.44 8.35
N GLY A 142 0.59 -6.45 9.03
CA GLY A 142 -0.50 -6.25 9.97
C GLY A 142 -0.12 -5.50 11.24
N ASP A 143 1.18 -5.44 11.56
CA ASP A 143 1.78 -4.58 12.57
C ASP A 143 2.18 -3.18 12.08
N GLY A 144 2.07 -2.91 10.77
CA GLY A 144 2.35 -1.62 10.15
C GLY A 144 3.83 -1.25 10.06
N LYS A 145 4.75 -2.12 10.50
CA LYS A 145 6.19 -1.80 10.57
C LYS A 145 6.90 -1.94 9.24
N ARG A 146 6.37 -2.74 8.34
CA ARG A 146 6.90 -2.91 6.98
C ARG A 146 5.88 -2.44 5.99
N PHE A 147 6.31 -1.60 5.08
CA PHE A 147 5.48 -1.18 3.98
C PHE A 147 6.32 -0.81 2.76
N ALA A 148 5.75 -0.99 1.58
CA ALA A 148 6.34 -0.54 0.33
C ALA A 148 5.27 -0.05 -0.63
N MET A 149 5.67 0.89 -1.47
CA MET A 149 4.86 1.39 -2.58
C MET A 149 5.62 1.20 -3.88
N TYR A 150 4.97 0.64 -4.89
CA TYR A 150 5.55 0.39 -6.21
C TYR A 150 4.48 0.17 -7.28
N ASP A 151 4.85 0.36 -8.54
CA ASP A 151 3.99 0.07 -9.68
C ASP A 151 4.21 -1.37 -10.17
N THR A 152 3.13 -2.08 -10.44
CA THR A 152 3.17 -3.49 -10.85
C THR A 152 3.76 -3.69 -12.25
N LYS A 153 3.88 -2.60 -13.04
CA LYS A 153 4.10 -2.65 -14.50
C LYS A 153 3.06 -3.59 -15.17
N SER A 154 3.22 -3.91 -16.46
CA SER A 154 2.25 -4.75 -17.19
C SER A 154 2.18 -6.17 -16.63
N ASP A 155 1.14 -6.44 -15.84
CA ASP A 155 0.56 -7.76 -15.53
C ASP A 155 1.36 -8.66 -14.62
N TYR A 156 2.25 -8.08 -13.83
CA TYR A 156 3.05 -8.86 -12.91
C TYR A 156 2.37 -9.05 -11.58
N SER A 157 2.22 -10.32 -11.20
CA SER A 157 1.82 -10.72 -9.84
C SER A 157 3.03 -10.69 -8.91
N TRP A 158 2.79 -10.47 -7.62
CA TRP A 158 3.83 -10.24 -6.62
C TRP A 158 3.66 -11.13 -5.40
N ILE A 159 4.75 -11.38 -4.69
CA ILE A 159 4.82 -12.19 -3.48
C ILE A 159 5.46 -11.32 -2.40
N ALA A 160 4.72 -11.05 -1.33
CA ALA A 160 5.26 -10.46 -0.11
C ALA A 160 5.93 -11.55 0.73
N THR A 161 7.17 -11.32 1.17
CA THR A 161 8.02 -12.32 1.82
C THR A 161 8.52 -11.87 3.20
N ASN A 162 8.77 -12.85 4.08
CA ASN A 162 9.28 -12.63 5.44
C ASN A 162 10.66 -11.95 5.46
N ASP A 163 11.48 -12.12 4.43
CA ASP A 163 12.83 -11.56 4.33
C ASP A 163 12.84 -10.06 3.94
N GLY A 164 11.69 -9.40 3.99
CA GLY A 164 11.65 -7.95 3.76
C GLY A 164 11.66 -7.61 2.27
N LYS A 165 11.01 -8.43 1.43
CA LYS A 165 10.88 -8.16 0.00
C LYS A 165 9.43 -8.36 -0.49
N CYS A 166 9.13 -7.67 -1.58
CA CYS A 166 8.07 -7.98 -2.52
C CYS A 166 8.75 -8.42 -3.82
N VAL A 167 8.61 -9.69 -4.17
CA VAL A 167 9.26 -10.28 -5.35
C VAL A 167 8.24 -10.58 -6.43
N ARG A 168 8.63 -10.44 -7.70
CA ARG A 168 7.75 -10.78 -8.81
C ARG A 168 7.52 -12.30 -8.89
N SER A 169 6.29 -12.69 -9.21
CA SER A 169 5.95 -14.06 -9.58
C SER A 169 6.32 -14.37 -11.03
N LYS A 170 6.70 -15.62 -11.34
CA LYS A 170 6.84 -16.07 -12.73
C LYS A 170 5.50 -16.02 -13.44
N TYR A 171 5.52 -15.65 -14.72
CA TYR A 171 4.32 -15.64 -15.56
C TYR A 171 3.60 -17.00 -15.51
N GLY A 172 2.28 -16.97 -15.31
CA GLY A 172 1.45 -18.17 -15.15
C GLY A 172 1.52 -18.83 -13.77
N SER A 173 2.18 -18.20 -12.78
CA SER A 173 2.26 -18.70 -11.40
C SER A 173 2.06 -17.57 -10.39
N VAL A 174 1.63 -17.92 -9.17
CA VAL A 174 1.46 -16.97 -8.06
C VAL A 174 2.53 -17.15 -6.97
N TRP A 175 3.00 -18.37 -6.74
CA TRP A 175 3.92 -18.69 -5.63
C TRP A 175 5.37 -18.92 -6.05
N GLN A 176 5.68 -18.86 -7.35
CA GLN A 176 7.04 -19.05 -7.82
C GLN A 176 7.69 -17.70 -8.09
N GLN A 177 8.73 -17.38 -7.32
CA GLN A 177 9.53 -16.20 -7.59
C GLN A 177 10.19 -16.29 -8.97
N ASP A 178 10.17 -15.18 -9.70
CA ASP A 178 10.97 -15.01 -10.89
C ASP A 178 12.36 -14.46 -10.51
N PRO A 179 13.44 -15.27 -10.60
CA PRO A 179 14.78 -14.86 -10.17
C PRO A 179 15.40 -13.80 -11.10
N GLN A 180 14.85 -13.59 -12.30
CA GLN A 180 15.34 -12.60 -13.26
C GLN A 180 14.52 -11.30 -13.23
N ALA A 181 13.61 -11.18 -12.26
CA ALA A 181 12.68 -10.07 -12.16
C ALA A 181 13.06 -9.01 -11.12
N GLY A 182 12.29 -7.91 -11.13
CA GLY A 182 12.39 -6.86 -10.12
C GLY A 182 12.06 -7.35 -8.71
N VAL A 183 12.79 -6.79 -7.75
CA VAL A 183 12.58 -6.93 -6.31
C VAL A 183 12.29 -5.55 -5.77
N VAL A 184 11.24 -5.43 -4.96
CA VAL A 184 10.99 -4.23 -4.18
C VAL A 184 11.26 -4.59 -2.72
N TYR A 185 12.12 -3.83 -2.05
CA TYR A 185 12.34 -4.02 -0.63
C TYR A 185 11.18 -3.39 0.16
N TRP A 186 10.93 -3.88 1.37
CA TRP A 186 10.01 -3.24 2.32
C TRP A 186 10.58 -3.37 3.74
N PRO A 187 11.72 -2.72 4.01
CA PRO A 187 12.39 -2.88 5.29
C PRO A 187 11.52 -2.33 6.42
N LEU A 188 11.93 -2.60 7.67
CA LEU A 188 11.34 -1.93 8.82
C LEU A 188 11.43 -0.40 8.62
N GLY A 189 10.29 0.28 8.70
CA GLY A 189 10.17 1.72 8.43
C GLY A 189 10.01 2.13 6.96
N GLY A 190 9.88 1.17 6.05
CA GLY A 190 9.61 1.39 4.63
C GLY A 190 10.82 1.76 3.77
N ASN A 191 10.62 1.86 2.45
CA ASN A 191 11.71 2.02 1.48
C ASN A 191 12.68 3.18 1.83
N GLN A 192 13.96 2.87 2.03
CA GLN A 192 15.03 3.88 2.01
C GLN A 192 15.07 4.47 0.59
N ILE A 193 15.00 5.80 0.48
CA ILE A 193 15.29 6.47 -0.79
C ILE A 193 16.80 6.32 -0.96
N GLU A 194 17.26 5.43 -1.83
CA GLU A 194 18.59 5.58 -2.40
C GLU A 194 18.51 6.81 -3.33
N ASN A 195 19.24 7.86 -2.95
CA ASN A 195 19.42 9.08 -3.74
C ASN A 195 20.16 8.78 -5.06
#